data_AF-A0AAD9ZFK9-F1
#
_entry.id   AF-A0AAD9ZFK9-F1
#
_cell.length_a   1.000
_cell.length_b   1.000
_cell.length_c   1.000
_cell.angle_alpha   90.00
_cell.angle_beta   90.00
_cell.angle_gamma   90.00
#
_symmetry.space_group_name_H-M   'P 1'
#
loop_
_entity.id
_entity.type
_entity.pdbx_description
1 polymer ?
#
loop_
_entity_poly.entity_id
_entity_poly.type
_entity_poly.pdbx_seq_one_letter_code
_entity_poly.pdbx_strand_id
1 'polypeptide(L)'
;MNQVWSTYTGEEKNAVARDIAKLIVEMTEINFDGIGGLTLAHKLGPTVEGVKLFKGRDTFHSPSCYDIGPYFSTRAYILACYDKEIYYHAHAPEADVDMELFEETSKSAFIESLKATRDALTASPTTGLPEQPFVLAHGDFHGRNIMTNENKQISAILD
;
A
#
# COMPACT_ATOMS: atom_id res chain seq x y z
N MET A 1 -11.93 -17.40 11.08
CA MET A 1 -11.32 -16.84 12.29
C MET A 1 -12.42 -16.18 13.11
N ASN A 2 -12.48 -16.43 14.43
CA ASN A 2 -13.47 -15.81 15.29
C ASN A 2 -12.98 -14.44 15.78
N GLN A 3 -13.85 -13.43 15.79
CA GLN A 3 -13.51 -12.11 16.31
C GLN A 3 -13.40 -12.18 17.84
N VAL A 4 -12.17 -12.19 18.37
CA VAL A 4 -11.91 -12.34 19.81
C VAL A 4 -11.82 -11.01 20.56
N TRP A 5 -11.61 -9.90 19.86
CA TRP A 5 -11.42 -8.57 20.46
C TRP A 5 -12.57 -8.12 21.38
N SER A 6 -13.81 -8.41 20.98
CA SER A 6 -15.00 -8.05 21.77
C SER A 6 -15.08 -8.79 23.10
N THR A 7 -14.42 -9.95 23.21
CA THR A 7 -14.42 -10.78 24.42
C THR A 7 -13.37 -10.37 25.45
N TYR A 8 -12.46 -9.46 25.08
CA TYR A 8 -11.35 -9.05 25.95
C TYR A 8 -11.79 -7.95 26.92
N THR A 9 -11.29 -8.08 28.16
CA THR A 9 -11.34 -7.03 29.19
C THR A 9 -10.53 -5.80 28.75
N GLY A 10 -10.71 -4.68 29.47
CA GLY A 10 -9.95 -3.47 29.20
C GLY A 10 -8.44 -3.65 29.38
N GLU A 11 -8.02 -4.42 30.39
CA GLU A 11 -6.61 -4.70 30.67
C GLU A 11 -5.97 -5.55 29.56
N GLU A 12 -6.68 -6.59 29.10
CA GLU A 12 -6.23 -7.44 28.00
C GLU A 12 -6.13 -6.65 26.68
N LYS A 13 -7.10 -5.79 26.38
CA LYS A 13 -7.03 -4.89 25.20
C LYS A 13 -5.82 -3.97 25.27
N ASN A 14 -5.53 -3.42 26.45
CA ASN A 14 -4.36 -2.57 26.66
C ASN A 14 -3.05 -3.34 26.52
N ALA A 15 -2.99 -4.59 26.97
CA ALA A 15 -1.81 -5.44 26.78
C ALA A 15 -1.56 -5.72 25.28
N VAL A 16 -2.59 -6.17 24.55
CA VAL A 16 -2.49 -6.41 23.11
C VAL A 16 -2.13 -5.14 22.34
N ALA A 17 -2.73 -4.00 22.69
CA ALA A 17 -2.41 -2.72 22.04
C ALA A 17 -0.93 -2.33 22.23
N ARG A 18 -0.35 -2.59 23.41
CA ARG A 18 1.09 -2.36 23.63
C ARG A 18 1.95 -3.30 22.80
N ASP A 19 1.58 -4.57 22.70
CA ASP A 19 2.31 -5.53 21.87
C ASP A 19 2.25 -5.14 20.39
N ILE A 20 1.08 -4.68 19.90
CA ILE A 20 0.92 -4.14 18.54
C ILE A 20 1.83 -2.93 18.33
N ALA A 21 1.82 -1.97 19.27
CA ALA A 21 2.65 -0.78 19.17
C ALA A 21 4.15 -1.13 19.13
N LYS A 22 4.58 -2.11 19.95
CA LYS A 22 5.96 -2.61 19.95
C LYS A 22 6.33 -3.22 18.60
N LEU A 23 5.48 -4.07 18.04
CA LEU A 23 5.71 -4.66 16.71
C LEU A 23 5.82 -3.60 15.62
N ILE A 24 4.97 -2.57 15.65
CA ILE A 24 5.05 -1.44 14.71
C ILE A 24 6.41 -0.76 14.80
N VAL A 25 6.89 -0.46 16.00
CA VAL A 25 8.21 0.15 16.21
C VAL A 25 9.32 -0.78 15.72
N GLU A 26 9.30 -2.07 16.07
CA GLU A 26 10.29 -3.06 15.62
C GLU A 26 10.34 -3.16 14.09
N MET A 27 9.20 -3.09 13.40
CA MET A 27 9.17 -3.04 11.93
C MET A 27 9.87 -1.80 11.36
N THR A 28 9.76 -0.64 12.04
CA THR A 28 10.45 0.60 11.61
C THR A 28 11.96 0.57 11.82
N GLU A 29 12.48 -0.36 12.61
CA GLU A 29 13.93 -0.52 12.82
C GLU A 29 14.60 -1.34 11.69
N ILE A 30 13.81 -2.05 10.89
CA ILE A 30 14.29 -2.85 9.75
C ILE A 30 14.36 -1.95 8.51
N ASN A 31 15.57 -1.52 8.16
CA ASN A 31 15.81 -0.64 7.02
C ASN A 31 16.01 -1.42 5.71
N PHE A 32 15.56 -0.82 4.61
CA PHE A 32 15.74 -1.27 3.23
C PHE A 32 16.32 -0.16 2.37
N ASP A 33 16.93 -0.56 1.25
CA ASP A 33 17.50 0.38 0.27
C ASP A 33 16.42 1.01 -0.64
N GLY A 34 15.17 0.57 -0.55
CA GLY A 34 14.08 1.03 -1.42
C GLY A 34 12.70 0.52 -1.02
N ILE A 35 11.71 0.95 -1.78
CA ILE A 35 10.29 0.60 -1.66
C ILE A 35 10.00 -0.57 -2.61
N GLY A 36 9.48 -1.67 -2.10
CA GLY A 36 9.24 -2.87 -2.88
C GLY A 36 8.68 -4.01 -2.03
N GLY A 37 8.45 -5.15 -2.66
CA GLY A 37 8.12 -6.39 -1.97
C GLY A 37 9.38 -7.12 -1.49
N LEU A 38 9.19 -8.16 -0.68
CA LEU A 38 10.26 -9.07 -0.29
C LEU A 38 10.21 -10.33 -1.14
N THR A 39 11.35 -10.68 -1.74
CA THR A 39 11.54 -11.95 -2.42
C THR A 39 11.71 -13.09 -1.41
N LEU A 40 11.59 -14.35 -1.85
CA LEU A 40 11.88 -15.54 -1.02
C LEU A 40 13.31 -15.57 -0.45
N ALA A 41 14.23 -14.83 -1.07
CA ALA A 41 15.60 -14.66 -0.57
C ALA A 41 15.72 -13.51 0.46
N HIS A 42 14.60 -12.95 0.92
CA HIS A 42 14.51 -11.77 1.79
C HIS A 42 15.23 -10.54 1.24
N LYS A 43 15.28 -10.42 -0.09
CA LYS A 43 15.82 -9.26 -0.78
C LYS A 43 14.69 -8.40 -1.32
N LEU A 44 14.96 -7.10 -1.42
CA LEU A 44 14.08 -6.13 -2.07
C LEU A 44 13.77 -6.58 -3.52
N GLY A 45 12.50 -6.63 -3.86
CA GLY A 45 11.97 -6.97 -5.18
C GLY A 45 10.81 -6.06 -5.57
N PRO A 46 10.14 -6.32 -6.70
CA PRO A 46 9.00 -5.53 -7.15
C PRO A 46 7.90 -5.44 -6.08
N THR A 47 7.10 -4.38 -6.11
CA THR A 47 5.96 -4.27 -5.20
C THR A 47 4.96 -5.40 -5.45
N VAL A 48 4.54 -6.05 -4.37
CA VAL A 48 3.44 -7.04 -4.40
C VAL A 48 2.17 -6.30 -3.99
N GLU A 49 1.27 -6.07 -4.93
CA GLU A 49 0.03 -5.33 -4.67
C GLU A 49 -1.19 -6.25 -4.44
N GLY A 50 -1.00 -7.55 -4.23
CA GLY A 50 -2.08 -8.55 -4.14
C GLY A 50 -3.28 -8.16 -3.26
N VAL A 51 -3.04 -7.46 -2.14
CA VAL A 51 -4.07 -6.97 -1.20
C VAL A 51 -4.84 -5.72 -1.66
N LYS A 52 -4.44 -5.08 -2.76
CA LYS A 52 -5.01 -3.81 -3.29
C LYS A 52 -5.59 -3.92 -4.70
N LEU A 53 -5.55 -5.11 -5.31
CA LEU A 53 -6.06 -5.35 -6.65
C LEU A 53 -7.55 -5.73 -6.61
N PHE A 54 -8.41 -4.72 -6.48
CA PHE A 54 -9.86 -4.86 -6.60
C PHE A 54 -10.37 -4.27 -7.92
N LYS A 55 -11.57 -4.66 -8.36
CA LYS A 55 -12.21 -4.12 -9.57
C LYS A 55 -11.35 -4.28 -10.84
N GLY A 56 -10.87 -5.50 -11.13
CA GLY A 56 -10.11 -5.80 -12.36
C GLY A 56 -8.71 -5.19 -12.44
N ARG A 57 -8.21 -4.53 -11.37
CA ARG A 57 -6.88 -3.90 -11.33
C ARG A 57 -5.72 -4.90 -11.48
N ASP A 58 -5.94 -6.16 -11.12
CA ASP A 58 -4.99 -7.25 -11.30
C ASP A 58 -4.59 -7.46 -12.77
N THR A 59 -5.52 -7.24 -13.70
CA THR A 59 -5.27 -7.33 -15.15
C THR A 59 -4.20 -6.32 -15.62
N PHE A 60 -4.02 -5.22 -14.89
CA PHE A 60 -3.11 -4.14 -15.25
C PHE A 60 -1.82 -4.12 -14.40
N HIS A 61 -1.64 -5.05 -13.46
CA HIS A 61 -0.42 -5.14 -12.67
C HIS A 61 0.69 -5.87 -13.45
N SER A 62 1.31 -5.15 -14.39
CA SER A 62 2.36 -5.65 -15.28
C SER A 62 3.37 -4.55 -15.63
N PRO A 63 4.67 -4.89 -15.83
CA PRO A 63 5.67 -3.95 -16.35
C PRO A 63 5.32 -3.31 -17.71
N SER A 64 4.39 -3.90 -18.46
CA SER A 64 3.88 -3.31 -19.71
C SER A 64 2.91 -2.13 -19.49
N CYS A 65 2.38 -1.98 -18.28
CA CYS A 65 1.36 -0.99 -17.95
C CYS A 65 1.97 0.18 -17.16
N TYR A 66 2.86 -0.12 -16.21
CA TYR A 66 3.61 0.87 -15.42
C TYR A 66 4.84 0.21 -14.76
N ASP A 67 5.75 1.01 -14.22
CA ASP A 67 6.89 0.52 -13.44
C ASP A 67 6.41 -0.05 -12.09
N ILE A 68 6.68 -1.32 -11.82
CA ILE A 68 6.27 -2.03 -10.58
C ILE A 68 7.39 -2.05 -9.51
N GLY A 69 8.48 -1.31 -9.76
CA GLY A 69 9.61 -1.22 -8.85
C GLY A 69 10.52 -2.47 -8.84
N PRO A 70 11.41 -2.60 -7.85
CA PRO A 70 11.51 -1.76 -6.65
C PRO A 70 11.92 -0.31 -6.93
N TYR A 71 11.50 0.60 -6.07
CA TYR A 71 11.77 2.03 -6.20
C TYR A 71 12.80 2.50 -5.18
N PHE A 72 13.83 3.20 -5.63
CA PHE A 72 14.93 3.68 -4.76
C PHE A 72 14.74 5.14 -4.32
N SER A 73 13.54 5.69 -4.51
CA SER A 73 13.16 7.02 -4.03
C SER A 73 11.66 7.08 -3.79
N THR A 74 11.24 7.88 -2.82
CA THR A 74 9.83 8.19 -2.56
C THR A 74 9.17 8.77 -3.82
N ARG A 75 9.93 9.57 -4.57
CA ARG A 75 9.48 10.16 -5.84
C ARG A 75 9.17 9.12 -6.90
N ALA A 76 10.09 8.17 -7.15
CA ALA A 76 9.87 7.12 -8.14
C ALA A 76 8.61 6.29 -7.81
N TYR A 77 8.41 5.97 -6.53
CA TYR A 77 7.20 5.28 -6.07
C TYR A 77 5.91 6.10 -6.32
N ILE A 78 5.92 7.40 -6.01
CA ILE A 78 4.76 8.26 -6.23
C ILE A 78 4.45 8.41 -7.73
N LEU A 79 5.46 8.60 -8.57
CA LEU A 79 5.26 8.69 -10.02
C LEU A 79 4.67 7.38 -10.58
N ALA A 80 5.18 6.23 -10.14
CA ALA A 80 4.61 4.93 -10.50
C ALA A 80 3.15 4.77 -10.04
N CYS A 81 2.78 5.30 -8.87
CA CYS A 81 1.38 5.33 -8.43
C CYS A 81 0.49 6.14 -9.38
N TYR A 82 0.95 7.31 -9.85
CA TYR A 82 0.20 8.07 -10.86
C TYR A 82 0.11 7.32 -12.19
N ASP A 83 1.23 6.78 -12.68
CA ASP A 83 1.26 6.04 -13.96
C ASP A 83 0.30 4.83 -13.91
N LYS A 84 0.24 4.12 -12.78
CA LYS A 84 -0.71 3.05 -12.52
C LYS A 84 -2.16 3.52 -12.61
N GLU A 85 -2.55 4.58 -11.90
CA GLU A 85 -3.92 5.09 -11.91
C GLU A 85 -4.34 5.65 -13.27
N ILE A 86 -3.44 6.39 -13.93
CA ILE A 86 -3.65 6.90 -15.29
C ILE A 86 -3.91 5.72 -16.24
N TYR A 87 -3.08 4.68 -16.17
CA TYR A 87 -3.24 3.52 -17.04
C TYR A 87 -4.55 2.79 -16.77
N TYR A 88 -4.86 2.52 -15.50
CA TYR A 88 -6.10 1.86 -15.10
C TYR A 88 -7.31 2.61 -15.61
N HIS A 89 -7.44 3.90 -15.29
CA HIS A 89 -8.60 4.67 -15.72
C HIS A 89 -8.64 4.85 -17.25
N ALA A 90 -7.51 4.88 -17.96
CA ALA A 90 -7.54 4.95 -19.42
C ALA A 90 -8.00 3.66 -20.12
N HIS A 91 -7.77 2.48 -19.51
CA HIS A 91 -7.96 1.19 -20.19
C HIS A 91 -9.01 0.27 -19.55
N ALA A 92 -9.35 0.48 -18.28
CA ALA A 92 -10.33 -0.35 -17.59
C ALA A 92 -11.73 -0.18 -18.22
N PRO A 93 -12.49 -1.28 -18.38
CA PRO A 93 -13.87 -1.22 -18.85
C PRO A 93 -14.73 -0.47 -17.83
N GLU A 94 -15.81 0.15 -18.28
CA GLU A 94 -16.69 0.93 -17.40
C GLU A 94 -17.28 0.10 -16.25
N ALA A 95 -17.48 -1.21 -16.44
CA ALA A 95 -17.97 -2.11 -15.39
C ALA A 95 -17.01 -2.26 -14.19
N ASP A 96 -15.70 -2.08 -14.41
CA ASP A 96 -14.69 -2.14 -13.36
C ASP A 96 -14.42 -0.75 -12.75
N VAL A 97 -14.88 0.31 -13.41
CA VAL A 97 -14.69 1.68 -12.95
C VAL A 97 -15.89 2.12 -12.12
N ASP A 98 -15.62 2.68 -10.94
CA ASP A 98 -16.66 3.28 -10.13
C ASP A 98 -17.11 4.61 -10.74
N MET A 99 -18.18 4.54 -11.54
CA MET A 99 -18.65 5.72 -12.30
C MET A 99 -19.22 6.81 -11.39
N GLU A 100 -19.61 6.47 -10.15
CA GLU A 100 -20.06 7.43 -9.12
C GLU A 100 -18.93 8.42 -8.75
N LEU A 101 -17.65 8.02 -8.89
CA LEU A 101 -16.50 8.91 -8.69
C LEU A 101 -16.42 10.05 -9.73
N PHE A 102 -17.20 9.95 -10.82
CA PHE A 102 -17.15 10.87 -11.96
C PHE A 102 -18.46 11.67 -12.14
N GLU A 103 -19.31 11.72 -11.12
CA GLU A 103 -20.55 12.53 -11.14
C GLU A 103 -20.24 14.03 -11.27
N GLU A 104 -19.22 14.50 -10.55
CA GLU A 104 -18.82 15.92 -10.54
C GLU A 104 -17.73 16.26 -11.58
N THR A 105 -17.11 15.25 -12.20
CA THR A 105 -16.00 15.43 -13.13
C THR A 105 -15.93 14.26 -14.10
N SER A 106 -15.77 14.52 -15.40
CA SER A 106 -15.65 13.42 -16.36
C SER A 106 -14.39 12.58 -16.12
N LYS A 107 -14.47 11.28 -16.42
CA LYS A 107 -13.32 10.35 -16.41
C LYS A 107 -12.12 10.88 -17.19
N SER A 108 -12.36 11.53 -18.33
CA SER A 108 -11.29 12.17 -19.12
C SER A 108 -10.63 13.34 -18.39
N ALA A 109 -11.42 14.24 -17.80
CA ALA A 109 -10.89 15.39 -17.05
C ALA A 109 -10.11 14.95 -15.81
N PHE A 110 -10.55 13.88 -15.15
CA PHE A 110 -9.80 13.26 -14.05
C PHE A 110 -8.45 12.68 -14.50
N ILE A 111 -8.41 11.95 -15.62
CA ILE A 111 -7.14 11.44 -16.17
C ILE A 111 -6.18 12.60 -16.51
N GLU A 112 -6.69 13.68 -17.11
CA GLU A 112 -5.87 14.85 -17.42
C GLU A 112 -5.35 15.56 -16.17
N SER A 113 -6.13 15.60 -15.08
CA SER A 113 -5.65 16.17 -13.80
C SER A 113 -4.55 15.32 -13.15
N LEU A 114 -4.65 13.99 -13.25
CA LEU A 114 -3.59 13.07 -12.83
C LEU A 114 -2.32 13.29 -13.65
N LYS A 115 -2.41 13.37 -14.98
CA LYS A 115 -1.27 13.64 -15.87
C LYS A 115 -0.61 14.97 -15.54
N ALA A 116 -1.39 16.04 -15.39
CA ALA A 116 -0.87 17.36 -15.06
C ALA A 116 -0.11 17.37 -13.72
N THR A 117 -0.62 16.65 -12.71
CA THR A 117 0.03 16.54 -11.40
C THR A 117 1.32 15.72 -11.49
N ARG A 118 1.28 14.60 -12.21
CA ARG A 118 2.44 13.74 -12.48
C ARG A 118 3.56 14.47 -13.23
N ASP A 119 3.19 15.29 -14.21
CA ASP A 119 4.15 16.12 -14.96
C ASP A 119 4.72 17.24 -14.10
N ALA A 120 3.93 17.88 -13.25
CA ALA A 120 4.41 18.88 -12.29
C ALA A 120 5.42 18.26 -11.29
N LEU A 121 5.14 17.07 -10.76
CA LEU A 121 6.06 16.31 -9.91
C LEU A 121 7.35 15.92 -10.64
N THR A 122 7.28 15.71 -11.95
CA THR A 122 8.46 15.44 -12.80
C THR A 122 9.28 16.71 -13.04
N ALA A 123 8.61 17.84 -13.26
CA ALA A 123 9.23 19.13 -13.57
C ALA A 123 9.86 19.84 -12.35
N SER A 124 9.47 19.47 -11.12
CA SER A 124 10.01 20.04 -9.88
C SER A 124 10.73 18.98 -9.02
N PRO A 125 12.00 18.65 -9.32
CA PRO A 125 12.74 17.56 -8.65
C PRO A 125 13.00 17.76 -7.17
N THR A 126 12.93 19.00 -6.68
CA THR A 126 13.43 19.41 -5.36
C THR A 126 12.35 19.86 -4.38
N THR A 127 11.08 19.94 -4.79
CA THR A 127 10.00 20.37 -3.91
C THR A 127 9.39 19.20 -3.14
N GLY A 128 9.89 18.98 -1.92
CA GLY A 128 9.02 18.59 -0.80
C GLY A 128 8.75 17.12 -0.55
N LEU A 129 9.43 16.17 -1.20
CA LEU A 129 9.37 14.76 -0.82
C LEU A 129 10.61 14.40 0.00
N PRO A 130 10.53 14.39 1.35
CA PRO A 130 11.64 13.94 2.17
C PRO A 130 11.90 12.46 1.88
N GLU A 131 13.14 12.11 1.55
CA GLU A 131 13.55 10.71 1.61
C GLU A 131 13.64 10.32 3.09
N GLN A 132 12.62 9.59 3.54
CA GLN A 132 12.58 8.95 4.84
C GLN A 132 13.26 7.58 4.74
N PRO A 133 13.77 7.02 5.85
CA PRO A 133 14.22 5.63 5.82
C PRO A 133 13.10 4.72 5.28
N PHE A 134 13.45 3.87 4.32
CA PHE A 134 12.52 2.84 3.84
C PHE A 134 12.56 1.70 4.83
N VAL A 135 11.40 1.39 5.42
CA VAL A 135 11.29 0.43 6.51
C VAL A 135 10.28 -0.67 6.20
N LEU A 136 10.30 -1.75 6.98
CA LEU A 136 9.28 -2.78 6.85
C LEU A 136 7.90 -2.20 7.18
N ALA A 137 6.94 -2.44 6.30
CA ALA A 137 5.55 -2.13 6.54
C ALA A 137 4.67 -3.28 6.08
N HIS A 138 3.66 -3.61 6.90
CA HIS A 138 2.62 -4.56 6.51
C HIS A 138 1.50 -3.79 5.80
N GLY A 139 1.30 -4.08 4.52
CA GLY A 139 0.40 -3.31 3.64
C GLY A 139 -1.07 -3.32 4.04
N ASP A 140 -1.50 -4.35 4.78
CA ASP A 140 -2.85 -4.51 5.33
C ASP A 140 -2.85 -4.77 6.85
N PHE A 141 -2.14 -3.93 7.60
CA PHE A 141 -1.98 -4.09 9.05
C PHE A 141 -3.27 -3.70 9.81
N HIS A 142 -4.18 -4.66 9.95
CA HIS A 142 -5.45 -4.46 10.65
C HIS A 142 -5.84 -5.64 11.54
N GLY A 143 -6.87 -5.46 12.37
CA GLY A 143 -7.28 -6.46 13.37
C GLY A 143 -7.63 -7.84 12.83
N ARG A 144 -8.13 -7.99 11.59
CA ARG A 144 -8.45 -9.33 11.01
C ARG A 144 -7.19 -10.11 10.58
N ASN A 145 -6.04 -9.44 10.43
CA ASN A 145 -4.75 -10.03 10.07
C ASN A 145 -3.86 -10.29 11.30
N ILE A 146 -4.30 -9.92 12.50
CA ILE A 146 -3.53 -10.12 13.73
C ILE A 146 -4.16 -11.28 14.50
N MET A 147 -3.42 -12.37 14.63
CA MET A 147 -3.83 -13.53 15.41
C MET A 147 -3.32 -13.43 16.84
N THR A 148 -4.20 -13.72 17.80
CA THR A 148 -3.84 -13.85 19.22
C THR A 148 -4.07 -15.28 19.71
N ASN A 149 -3.22 -15.74 20.63
CA ASN A 149 -3.32 -17.07 21.24
C ASN A 149 -4.28 -17.08 22.44
N GLU A 150 -4.43 -18.24 23.09
CA GLU A 150 -5.28 -18.43 24.26
C GLU A 150 -4.88 -17.50 25.44
N ASN A 151 -3.59 -17.18 25.55
CA ASN A 151 -3.02 -16.26 26.54
C ASN A 151 -3.16 -14.78 26.14
N LYS A 152 -3.94 -14.48 25.09
CA LYS A 152 -4.20 -13.14 24.57
C LYS A 152 -2.95 -12.41 24.08
N GLN A 153 -1.91 -13.14 23.69
CA GLN A 153 -0.69 -12.58 23.10
C GLN A 153 -0.74 -12.70 21.58
N ILE A 154 -0.09 -11.77 20.88
CA ILE A 154 0.05 -11.84 19.43
C ILE A 154 0.89 -13.07 19.06
N SER A 155 0.37 -13.88 18.15
CA SER A 155 0.98 -15.14 17.72
C SER A 155 1.41 -15.13 16.26
N ALA A 156 0.73 -14.36 15.43
CA ALA A 156 1.07 -14.17 14.03
C ALA A 156 0.44 -12.87 13.50
N ILE A 157 1.09 -12.29 12.49
CA ILE A 157 0.50 -11.31 11.57
C ILE A 157 0.44 -12.02 10.22
N LEU A 158 -0.74 -12.04 9.61
CA LEU A 158 -1.03 -12.76 8.37
C LEU A 158 -1.29 -11.79 7.22
N ASP A 159 -1.25 -12.35 6.01
CA ASP A 159 -1.44 -11.65 4.73
C ASP A 159 -0.25 -10.76 4.35
#